data_AF-A0A1D0CS49-F1
#
_entry.id   AF-A0A1D0CS49-F1
#
_cell.length_a   1.000
_cell.length_b   1.000
_cell.length_c   1.000
_cell.angle_alpha   90.00
_cell.angle_beta   90.00
_cell.angle_gamma   90.00
#
_symmetry.space_group_name_H-M   'P 1'
#
loop_
_entity.id
_entity.type
_entity.pdbx_description
1 polymer ?
#
loop_
_entity_poly.entity_id
_entity_poly.type
_entity_poly.pdbx_seq_one_letter_code
_entity_poly.pdbx_strand_id
1 'polypeptide(L)'
;MMPLYNMQMKSSQKMQEIQPRLKELQKKYPGKDPDSRLKLNDEMQSMYKAEGVNPYASVLPLLIQLPVLWALFQALTRVSFLKVGTFLSLELSQPDPYYILPVLAALFTFLSTWLTNKAAVEKNIALTLMTYVMPFIILVTSFNFASGVVLYWTVSNAFQVFQILLLNNPYKIIKVREEAVRVAHEKEQRVKRAKRKASKKRK
;
A
#
# COMPACT_ATOMS: atom_id res chain seq x y z
N MET A 1 -14.44 4.69 8.05
CA MET A 1 -13.20 4.34 7.32
C MET A 1 -13.39 3.34 6.17
N MET A 2 -14.37 2.43 6.19
CA MET A 2 -14.50 1.40 5.13
C MET A 2 -14.67 1.93 3.68
N PRO A 3 -15.54 2.90 3.38
CA PRO A 3 -15.67 3.44 2.02
C PRO A 3 -14.38 4.10 1.53
N LEU A 4 -13.76 4.90 2.40
CA LEU A 4 -12.49 5.59 2.15
C LEU A 4 -11.36 4.59 1.84
N TYR A 5 -11.28 3.49 2.61
CA TYR A 5 -10.28 2.45 2.41
C TYR A 5 -10.42 1.76 1.05
N ASN A 6 -11.64 1.47 0.63
CA ASN A 6 -11.89 0.86 -0.67
C ASN A 6 -11.50 1.81 -1.83
N MET A 7 -11.84 3.10 -1.70
CA MET A 7 -11.40 4.12 -2.65
C MET A 7 -9.88 4.22 -2.73
N GLN A 8 -9.20 4.21 -1.59
CA GLN A 8 -7.74 4.24 -1.52
C GLN A 8 -7.13 3.01 -2.22
N MET A 9 -7.64 1.81 -1.94
CA MET A 9 -7.12 0.58 -2.53
C MET A 9 -7.29 0.56 -4.05
N LYS A 10 -8.45 0.97 -4.56
CA LYS A 10 -8.69 1.12 -6.00
C LYS A 10 -7.74 2.14 -6.64
N SER A 11 -7.52 3.28 -5.97
CA SER A 11 -6.57 4.29 -6.44
C SER A 11 -5.14 3.75 -6.49
N SER A 12 -4.72 2.99 -5.47
CA SER A 12 -3.41 2.34 -5.41
C SER A 12 -3.22 1.30 -6.53
N GLN A 13 -4.26 0.51 -6.83
CA GLN A 13 -4.24 -0.46 -7.93
C GLN A 13 -4.07 0.23 -9.29
N LYS A 14 -4.87 1.27 -9.57
CA LYS A 14 -4.71 2.06 -10.81
C LYS A 14 -3.32 2.70 -10.91
N MET A 15 -2.79 3.19 -9.78
CA MET A 15 -1.43 3.72 -9.73
C MET A 15 -0.39 2.67 -10.12
N GLN A 16 -0.58 1.40 -9.73
CA GLN A 16 0.32 0.31 -10.11
C GLN A 16 0.19 -0.06 -11.60
N GLU A 17 -1.01 0.04 -12.17
CA GLU A 17 -1.24 -0.23 -13.59
C GLU A 17 -0.55 0.78 -14.51
N ILE A 18 -0.42 2.04 -14.07
CA ILE A 18 0.25 3.08 -14.85
C ILE A 18 1.79 3.11 -14.65
N GLN A 19 2.33 2.41 -13.65
CA GLN A 19 3.78 2.36 -13.38
C GLN A 19 4.65 2.03 -14.61
N PRO A 20 4.30 1.04 -15.46
CA PRO A 20 5.10 0.72 -16.65
C PRO A 20 5.18 1.90 -17.63
N ARG A 21 4.05 2.60 -17.84
CA ARG A 21 4.00 3.78 -18.72
C ARG A 21 4.76 4.97 -18.12
N LEU A 22 4.69 5.15 -16.80
CA LEU A 22 5.50 6.14 -16.11
C LEU A 22 7.00 5.87 -16.27
N LYS A 23 7.42 4.60 -16.24
CA LYS A 23 8.82 4.22 -16.49
C LYS A 23 9.24 4.47 -17.94
N GLU A 24 8.37 4.19 -18.91
CA GLU A 24 8.62 4.53 -20.31
C GLU A 24 8.74 6.04 -20.50
N LEU A 25 7.87 6.82 -19.85
CA LEU A 25 7.93 8.27 -19.85
C LEU A 25 9.23 8.80 -19.22
N GLN A 26 9.67 8.24 -18.09
CA GLN A 26 10.96 8.58 -17.48
C GLN A 26 12.14 8.25 -18.40
N LYS A 27 12.08 7.15 -19.15
CA LYS A 27 13.12 6.79 -20.14
C LYS A 27 13.14 7.74 -21.34
N LYS A 28 11.98 8.31 -21.73
CA LYS A 28 11.87 9.31 -22.80
C LYS A 28 12.52 10.65 -22.41
N TYR A 29 12.57 10.96 -21.11
CA TYR A 29 13.17 12.18 -20.56
C TYR A 29 14.35 11.89 -19.61
N PRO A 30 15.49 11.39 -20.11
CA PRO A 30 16.65 11.08 -19.28
C PRO A 30 17.43 12.33 -18.84
N GLY A 31 17.20 13.48 -19.49
CA GLY A 31 17.91 14.73 -19.22
C GLY A 31 17.66 15.25 -17.80
N LYS A 32 18.74 15.67 -17.12
CA LYS A 32 18.69 16.25 -15.77
C LYS A 32 18.42 17.76 -15.78
N ASP A 33 18.34 18.37 -16.96
CA ASP A 33 18.13 19.80 -17.17
C ASP A 33 16.79 20.25 -16.57
N PRO A 34 16.71 21.48 -16.03
CA PRO A 34 15.48 22.02 -15.46
C PRO A 34 14.28 21.89 -16.40
N ASP A 35 14.45 22.19 -17.69
CA ASP A 35 13.38 22.11 -18.69
C ASP A 35 12.92 20.69 -18.97
N SER A 36 13.85 19.74 -19.03
CA SER A 36 13.53 18.31 -19.20
C SER A 36 12.73 17.78 -18.02
N ARG A 37 13.11 18.17 -16.79
CA ARG A 37 12.38 17.80 -15.58
C ARG A 37 11.00 18.45 -15.50
N LEU A 38 10.86 19.70 -15.94
CA LEU A 38 9.56 20.37 -16.00
C LEU A 38 8.61 19.65 -16.98
N LYS A 39 9.09 19.33 -18.19
CA LYS A 39 8.31 18.56 -19.19
C LYS A 39 7.93 17.17 -18.68
N LEU A 40 8.87 16.47 -18.03
CA LEU A 40 8.60 15.19 -17.41
C LEU A 40 7.50 15.30 -16.35
N ASN A 41 7.55 16.30 -15.47
CA ASN A 41 6.52 16.51 -14.45
C ASN A 41 5.15 16.84 -15.07
N ASP A 42 5.10 17.66 -16.11
CA ASP A 42 3.87 18.02 -16.79
C ASP A 42 3.24 16.82 -17.53
N GLU A 43 4.03 16.03 -18.26
CA GLU A 43 3.54 14.80 -18.91
C GLU A 43 3.11 13.75 -17.87
N MET A 44 3.82 13.61 -16.75
CA MET A 44 3.40 12.72 -15.65
C MET A 44 2.05 13.16 -15.07
N GLN A 45 1.87 14.47 -14.82
CA GLN A 45 0.61 15.00 -14.31
C GLN A 45 -0.54 14.82 -15.30
N SER A 46 -0.28 15.04 -16.59
CA SER A 46 -1.24 14.82 -17.66
C SER A 46 -1.64 13.34 -17.76
N MET A 47 -0.68 12.43 -17.63
CA MET A 47 -0.93 10.98 -17.57
C MET A 47 -1.80 10.60 -16.36
N TYR A 48 -1.50 11.13 -15.16
CA TYR A 48 -2.33 10.90 -13.97
C TYR A 48 -3.77 11.37 -14.18
N LYS A 49 -3.97 12.55 -14.79
CA LYS A 49 -5.30 13.10 -15.10
C LYS A 49 -6.05 12.24 -16.12
N ALA A 50 -5.38 11.84 -17.20
CA ALA A 50 -5.97 11.03 -18.28
C ALA A 50 -6.47 9.66 -17.77
N GLU A 51 -5.72 9.04 -16.85
CA GLU A 51 -6.07 7.74 -16.26
C GLU A 51 -6.99 7.87 -15.01
N GLY A 52 -7.33 9.10 -14.61
CA GLY A 52 -8.18 9.38 -13.45
C GLY A 52 -7.56 8.89 -12.13
N VAL A 53 -6.24 8.98 -12.01
CA VAL A 53 -5.48 8.53 -10.83
C VAL A 53 -5.08 9.74 -10.00
N ASN A 54 -5.40 9.72 -8.70
CA ASN A 54 -4.95 10.74 -7.76
C ASN A 54 -3.74 10.23 -6.95
N PRO A 55 -2.53 10.78 -7.16
CA PRO A 55 -1.34 10.35 -6.43
C PRO A 55 -1.42 10.61 -4.91
N TYR A 56 -2.18 11.62 -4.49
CA TYR A 56 -2.34 11.99 -3.08
C TYR A 56 -3.36 11.12 -2.34
N ALA A 57 -4.20 10.37 -3.05
CA ALA A 57 -5.16 9.46 -2.40
C ALA A 57 -4.45 8.42 -1.52
N SER A 58 -3.22 8.02 -1.89
CA SER A 58 -2.42 7.04 -1.15
C SER A 58 -1.90 7.55 0.19
N VAL A 59 -1.68 8.86 0.34
CA VAL A 59 -1.18 9.47 1.60
C VAL A 59 -2.30 9.90 2.55
N LEU A 60 -3.54 9.97 2.04
CA LEU A 60 -4.69 10.45 2.78
C LEU A 60 -4.93 9.72 4.13
N PRO A 61 -4.78 8.38 4.25
CA PRO A 61 -4.97 7.75 5.55
C PRO A 61 -3.88 8.14 6.54
N LEU A 62 -2.65 8.35 6.09
CA LEU A 62 -1.56 8.79 6.99
C LEU A 62 -1.89 10.17 7.58
N LEU A 63 -2.42 11.08 6.75
CA LEU A 63 -2.83 12.41 7.20
C LEU A 63 -3.98 12.37 8.22
N ILE A 64 -4.88 11.39 8.12
CA ILE A 64 -5.93 11.18 9.11
C ILE A 64 -5.40 10.44 10.34
N GLN A 65 -4.44 9.54 10.15
CA GLN A 65 -3.89 8.69 11.20
C GLN A 65 -3.01 9.46 12.19
N LEU A 66 -2.19 10.39 11.71
CA LEU A 66 -1.25 11.14 12.55
C LEU A 66 -1.95 12.00 13.63
N PRO A 67 -3.01 12.79 13.33
CA PRO A 67 -3.75 13.52 14.34
C PRO A 67 -4.42 12.61 15.38
N VAL A 68 -4.94 11.46 14.95
CA VAL A 68 -5.58 10.49 15.87
C VAL A 68 -4.55 9.92 16.85
N LEU A 69 -3.37 9.54 16.36
CA LEU A 69 -2.29 9.07 17.23
C LEU A 69 -1.80 10.15 18.19
N TRP A 70 -1.65 11.38 17.69
CA TRP A 70 -1.22 12.50 18.51
C TRP A 70 -2.24 12.82 19.61
N ALA A 71 -3.54 12.83 19.27
CA ALA A 71 -4.62 13.02 20.24
C ALA A 71 -4.63 11.89 21.29
N LEU A 72 -4.47 10.63 20.87
CA LEU A 72 -4.42 9.48 21.78
C LEU A 72 -3.20 9.55 22.70
N PHE A 73 -2.03 9.86 22.16
CA PHE A 73 -0.81 10.02 22.94
C PHE A 73 -0.97 11.13 23.98
N GLN A 74 -1.49 12.29 23.58
CA GLN A 74 -1.74 13.41 24.48
C GLN A 74 -2.78 13.06 25.55
N ALA A 75 -3.84 12.32 25.20
CA ALA A 75 -4.83 11.85 26.16
C ALA A 75 -4.21 10.91 27.20
N LEU A 76 -3.45 9.90 26.77
CA LEU A 76 -2.81 8.92 27.66
C LEU A 76 -1.72 9.51 28.54
N THR A 77 -1.01 10.55 28.06
CA THR A 77 0.13 11.14 28.77
C THR A 77 -0.18 12.43 29.54
N ARG A 78 -1.33 13.06 29.32
CA ARG A 78 -1.71 14.31 30.03
C ARG A 78 -2.93 14.18 30.92
N VAL A 79 -3.83 13.24 30.64
CA VAL A 79 -5.03 13.06 31.47
C VAL A 79 -4.70 12.13 32.64
N SER A 80 -4.74 12.68 33.86
CA SER A 80 -4.33 11.99 35.09
C SER A 80 -5.03 10.65 35.33
N PHE A 81 -6.34 10.57 35.05
CA PHE A 81 -7.12 9.34 35.16
C PHE A 81 -6.68 8.26 34.15
N LEU A 82 -6.28 8.63 32.94
CA LEU A 82 -5.85 7.67 31.91
C LEU A 82 -4.42 7.17 32.16
N LYS A 83 -3.60 7.91 32.91
CA LYS A 83 -2.23 7.50 33.25
C LYS A 83 -2.17 6.22 34.05
N VAL A 84 -3.11 6.07 34.99
CA VAL A 84 -3.20 4.93 35.92
C VAL A 84 -4.07 3.80 35.37
N GLY A 85 -4.61 3.94 34.15
CA GLY A 85 -5.46 2.93 33.54
C GLY A 85 -4.67 1.70 33.12
N THR A 86 -5.10 0.53 33.60
CA THR A 86 -4.55 -0.77 33.21
C THR A 86 -5.48 -1.52 32.26
N PHE A 87 -4.93 -2.17 31.23
CA PHE A 87 -5.65 -3.09 30.35
C PHE A 87 -4.81 -4.34 30.13
N LEU A 88 -5.37 -5.54 30.38
CA LEU A 88 -4.64 -6.82 30.31
C LEU A 88 -3.31 -6.80 31.11
N SER A 89 -3.31 -6.14 32.26
CA SER A 89 -2.12 -5.94 33.12
C SER A 89 -1.05 -4.99 32.54
N LEU A 90 -1.38 -4.25 31.47
CA LEU A 90 -0.52 -3.23 30.88
C LEU A 90 -0.94 -1.84 31.35
N GLU A 91 0.02 -1.03 31.80
CA GLU A 91 -0.21 0.40 32.04
C GLU A 91 -0.19 1.17 30.72
N LEU A 92 -1.34 1.73 30.33
CA LEU A 92 -1.52 2.31 28.99
C LEU A 92 -0.65 3.54 28.70
N SER A 93 -0.16 4.19 29.75
CA SER A 93 0.70 5.38 29.65
C SER A 93 2.20 5.04 29.61
N GLN A 94 2.59 3.83 30.00
CA GLN A 94 3.97 3.36 30.05
C GLN A 94 4.28 2.40 28.90
N PRO A 95 5.56 2.19 28.56
CA PRO A 95 5.96 1.13 27.63
C PRO A 95 5.47 -0.26 28.08
N ASP A 96 5.22 -1.15 27.11
CA ASP A 96 4.82 -2.53 27.38
C ASP A 96 5.98 -3.30 28.04
N PRO A 97 5.84 -3.76 29.30
CA PRO A 97 6.91 -4.45 30.01
C PRO A 97 7.20 -5.85 29.45
N TYR A 98 6.26 -6.46 28.71
CA TYR A 98 6.40 -7.80 28.15
C TYR A 98 6.82 -7.79 26.68
N TYR A 99 6.85 -6.61 26.06
CA TYR A 99 7.20 -6.42 24.64
C TYR A 99 6.32 -7.21 23.65
N ILE A 100 5.15 -7.67 24.08
CA ILE A 100 4.20 -8.43 23.24
C ILE A 100 3.57 -7.50 22.21
N LEU A 101 3.13 -6.31 22.63
CA LEU A 101 2.49 -5.34 21.73
C LEU A 101 3.43 -4.82 20.64
N PRO A 102 4.69 -4.42 20.91
CA PRO A 102 5.64 -4.07 19.86
C PRO A 102 5.83 -5.15 18.79
N VAL A 103 5.92 -6.43 19.19
CA VAL A 103 6.07 -7.56 18.27
C VAL A 103 4.79 -7.74 17.43
N LEU A 104 3.61 -7.69 18.06
CA LEU A 104 2.34 -7.78 17.34
C LEU A 104 2.11 -6.58 16.40
N ALA A 105 2.47 -5.37 16.83
CA ALA A 105 2.40 -4.16 16.01
C ALA A 105 3.24 -4.33 14.74
N ALA A 106 4.49 -4.74 14.89
CA ALA A 106 5.38 -5.00 13.76
C ALA A 106 4.84 -6.11 12.85
N LEU A 107 4.37 -7.23 13.43
CA LEU A 107 3.80 -8.33 12.68
C LEU A 107 2.58 -7.90 11.86
N PHE A 108 1.62 -7.20 12.45
CA PHE A 108 0.42 -6.78 11.73
C PHE A 108 0.70 -5.67 10.71
N THR A 109 1.62 -4.75 10.99
CA THR A 109 2.08 -3.78 9.98
C THR A 109 2.77 -4.48 8.81
N PHE A 110 3.60 -5.49 9.08
CA PHE A 110 4.21 -6.32 8.05
C PHE A 110 3.14 -7.04 7.22
N LEU A 111 2.22 -7.76 7.86
CA LEU A 111 1.17 -8.51 7.17
C LEU A 111 0.27 -7.59 6.33
N SER A 112 -0.14 -6.44 6.88
CA SER A 112 -0.96 -5.45 6.18
C SER A 112 -0.26 -4.92 4.93
N THR A 113 1.01 -4.50 5.09
CA THR A 113 1.81 -3.95 3.99
C THR A 113 2.13 -5.02 2.95
N TRP A 114 2.49 -6.22 3.39
CA TRP A 114 2.80 -7.34 2.52
C TRP A 114 1.58 -7.79 1.71
N LEU A 115 0.41 -7.93 2.33
CA LEU A 115 -0.83 -8.29 1.63
C LEU A 115 -1.22 -7.23 0.58
N THR A 116 -1.10 -5.95 0.92
CA THR A 116 -1.36 -4.83 0.00
C THR A 116 -0.40 -4.86 -1.18
N ASN A 117 0.90 -4.99 -0.91
CA ASN A 117 1.94 -4.99 -1.94
C ASN A 117 1.98 -6.28 -2.76
N LYS A 118 1.41 -7.38 -2.25
CA LYS A 118 1.29 -8.62 -3.00
C LYS A 118 0.39 -8.47 -4.23
N ALA A 119 -0.65 -7.63 -4.17
CA ALA A 119 -1.50 -7.33 -5.32
C ALA A 119 -0.82 -6.45 -6.40
N ALA A 120 0.38 -5.92 -6.10
CA ALA A 120 1.10 -5.04 -7.00
C ALA A 120 1.50 -5.73 -8.30
N VAL A 121 1.26 -5.05 -9.43
CA VAL A 121 1.68 -5.49 -10.77
C VAL A 121 3.19 -5.63 -10.84
N GLU A 122 3.89 -4.66 -10.26
CA GLU A 122 5.34 -4.58 -10.32
C GLU A 122 5.89 -4.22 -8.94
N LYS A 123 6.96 -4.91 -8.53
CA LYS A 123 7.67 -4.60 -7.29
C LYS A 123 8.77 -3.59 -7.59
N ASN A 124 8.80 -2.51 -6.83
CA ASN A 124 9.91 -1.55 -6.87
C ASN A 124 10.62 -1.52 -5.51
N ILE A 125 11.77 -0.86 -5.45
CA ILE A 125 12.59 -0.76 -4.24
C ILE A 125 11.80 -0.06 -3.12
N ALA A 126 11.04 1.00 -3.43
CA ALA A 126 10.25 1.73 -2.44
C ALA A 126 9.22 0.82 -1.74
N LEU A 127 8.44 0.03 -2.49
CA LEU A 127 7.48 -0.92 -1.93
C LEU A 127 8.17 -1.99 -1.09
N THR A 128 9.36 -2.43 -1.51
CA THR A 128 10.16 -3.42 -0.76
C THR A 128 10.60 -2.84 0.58
N LEU A 129 11.16 -1.62 0.58
CA LEU A 129 11.56 -0.92 1.80
C LEU A 129 10.36 -0.72 2.74
N MET A 130 9.22 -0.27 2.23
CA MET A 130 8.01 -0.11 3.04
C MET A 130 7.53 -1.44 3.63
N THR A 131 7.67 -2.56 2.89
CA THR A 131 7.23 -3.87 3.37
C THR A 131 8.10 -4.39 4.51
N TYR A 132 9.41 -4.19 4.46
CA TYR A 132 10.34 -4.84 5.39
C TYR A 132 10.95 -3.89 6.41
N VAL A 133 11.31 -2.68 6.00
CA VAL A 133 11.99 -1.70 6.86
C VAL A 133 11.00 -0.99 7.77
N MET A 134 9.82 -0.62 7.29
CA MET A 134 8.84 0.08 8.14
C MET A 134 8.37 -0.75 9.34
N PRO A 135 8.01 -2.04 9.22
CA PRO A 135 7.68 -2.86 10.39
C PRO A 135 8.82 -2.96 11.39
N PHE A 136 10.07 -2.98 10.91
CA PHE A 136 11.24 -2.98 11.78
C PHE A 136 11.40 -1.64 12.54
N ILE A 137 11.20 -0.51 11.86
CA ILE A 137 11.18 0.81 12.51
C ILE A 137 10.06 0.86 13.56
N ILE A 138 8.86 0.39 13.23
CA ILE A 138 7.74 0.31 14.16
C ILE A 138 8.09 -0.56 15.37
N LEU A 139 8.74 -1.70 15.17
CA LEU A 139 9.18 -2.56 16.27
C LEU A 139 10.09 -1.81 17.26
N VAL A 140 11.17 -1.21 16.75
CA VAL A 140 12.19 -0.54 17.57
C VAL A 140 11.61 0.70 18.26
N THR A 141 10.80 1.49 17.56
CA THR A 141 10.17 2.69 18.13
C THR A 141 9.10 2.36 19.17
N SER A 142 8.34 1.27 18.96
CA SER A 142 7.27 0.84 19.88
C SER A 142 7.78 0.40 21.24
N PHE A 143 9.03 -0.07 21.35
CA PHE A 143 9.63 -0.43 22.65
C PHE A 143 9.73 0.74 23.63
N ASN A 144 9.77 1.98 23.12
CA ASN A 144 9.92 3.19 23.93
C ASN A 144 8.62 4.01 24.02
N PHE A 145 7.53 3.52 23.44
CA PHE A 145 6.29 4.27 23.32
C PHE A 145 5.23 3.76 24.29
N ALA A 146 4.30 4.64 24.69
CA ALA A 146 3.20 4.29 25.57
C ALA A 146 2.38 3.11 25.00
N SER A 147 2.18 2.07 25.81
CA SER A 147 1.58 0.80 25.40
C SER A 147 0.16 0.97 24.85
N GLY A 148 -0.59 1.98 25.31
CA GLY A 148 -1.92 2.28 24.76
C GLY A 148 -1.89 2.78 23.31
N VAL A 149 -0.85 3.53 22.92
CA VAL A 149 -0.65 3.93 21.52
C VAL A 149 -0.28 2.72 20.67
N VAL A 150 0.62 1.87 21.17
CA VAL A 150 1.05 0.64 20.48
C VAL A 150 -0.11 -0.35 20.37
N LEU A 151 -0.95 -0.47 21.40
CA LEU A 151 -2.16 -1.29 21.40
C LEU A 151 -3.13 -0.83 20.31
N TYR A 152 -3.43 0.48 20.27
CA TYR A 152 -4.26 1.05 19.22
C TYR A 152 -3.71 0.76 17.82
N TRP A 153 -2.40 0.95 17.62
CA TRP A 153 -1.74 0.67 16.35
C TRP A 153 -1.86 -0.82 15.97
N THR A 154 -1.62 -1.71 16.94
CA THR A 154 -1.70 -3.17 16.78
C THR A 154 -3.10 -3.60 16.34
N VAL A 155 -4.14 -3.19 17.09
CA VAL A 155 -5.53 -3.53 16.79
C VAL A 155 -5.96 -2.95 15.44
N SER A 156 -5.55 -1.71 15.14
CA SER A 156 -5.87 -1.06 13.85
C SER A 156 -5.26 -1.82 12.67
N ASN A 157 -4.00 -2.24 12.77
CA ASN A 157 -3.35 -3.02 11.71
C ASN A 157 -3.92 -4.44 11.62
N ALA A 158 -4.24 -5.10 12.75
CA ALA A 158 -4.90 -6.41 12.74
C ALA A 158 -6.26 -6.34 12.03
N PHE A 159 -7.05 -5.31 12.32
CA PHE A 159 -8.30 -5.04 11.62
C PHE A 159 -8.07 -4.75 10.13
N GLN A 160 -7.02 -4.01 9.77
CA GLN A 160 -6.67 -3.76 8.38
C GLN A 160 -6.32 -5.05 7.62
N VAL A 161 -5.54 -5.96 8.22
CA VAL A 161 -5.26 -7.29 7.64
C VAL A 161 -6.56 -8.04 7.36
N PHE A 162 -7.47 -8.06 8.34
CA PHE A 162 -8.79 -8.68 8.18
C PHE A 162 -9.58 -8.05 7.02
N GLN A 163 -9.64 -6.72 6.95
CA GLN A 163 -10.31 -6.00 5.87
C GLN A 163 -9.71 -6.29 4.49
N ILE A 164 -8.37 -6.39 4.38
CA ILE A 164 -7.70 -6.74 3.14
C ILE A 164 -8.11 -8.14 2.70
N LEU A 165 -8.05 -9.12 3.59
CA LEU A 165 -8.38 -10.51 3.26
C LEU A 165 -9.85 -10.71 2.89
N LEU A 166 -10.75 -9.94 3.52
CA LEU A 166 -12.19 -10.02 3.26
C LEU A 166 -12.60 -9.28 1.98
N LEU A 167 -12.18 -8.02 1.81
CA LEU A 167 -12.69 -7.12 0.77
C LEU A 167 -11.76 -6.97 -0.44
N ASN A 168 -10.45 -6.93 -0.20
CA ASN A 168 -9.44 -6.62 -1.22
C ASN A 168 -8.42 -7.76 -1.34
N ASN A 169 -8.91 -9.00 -1.33
CA ASN A 169 -8.09 -10.18 -1.20
C ASN A 169 -7.06 -10.26 -2.35
N PRO A 170 -5.74 -10.15 -2.07
CA PRO A 170 -4.72 -10.08 -3.12
C PRO A 170 -4.67 -11.37 -3.96
N TYR A 171 -4.99 -12.52 -3.36
CA TYR A 171 -5.00 -13.80 -4.08
C TYR A 171 -6.09 -13.87 -5.14
N LYS A 172 -7.26 -13.25 -4.89
CA LYS A 172 -8.33 -13.16 -5.89
C LYS A 172 -7.94 -12.20 -7.02
N ILE A 173 -7.37 -11.04 -6.68
CA ILE A 173 -6.93 -10.03 -7.65
C ILE A 173 -5.88 -10.60 -8.61
N ILE A 174 -4.88 -11.30 -8.07
CA ILE A 174 -3.81 -11.91 -8.88
C ILE A 174 -4.37 -12.96 -9.84
N LYS A 175 -5.25 -13.86 -9.35
CA LYS A 175 -5.85 -14.90 -10.19
C LYS A 175 -6.62 -14.31 -11.38
N VAL A 176 -7.47 -13.31 -11.13
CA VAL A 176 -8.23 -12.63 -12.20
C VAL A 176 -7.29 -12.00 -13.23
N ARG A 177 -6.19 -11.38 -12.78
CA ARG A 177 -5.19 -10.77 -13.67
C ARG A 177 -4.46 -11.83 -14.50
N GLU A 178 -4.03 -12.94 -13.89
CA GLU A 178 -3.37 -14.05 -14.58
C GLU A 178 -4.28 -14.69 -15.64
N GLU A 179 -5.57 -14.89 -15.32
CA GLU A 179 -6.57 -15.37 -16.25
C GLU A 179 -6.77 -14.41 -17.43
N ALA A 180 -6.87 -13.10 -17.17
CA ALA A 180 -6.97 -12.08 -18.21
C ALA A 180 -5.77 -12.10 -19.17
N VAL A 181 -4.55 -12.25 -18.62
CA VAL A 181 -3.31 -12.39 -19.41
C VAL A 181 -3.32 -13.67 -20.25
N ARG A 182 -3.72 -14.80 -19.67
CA ARG A 182 -3.84 -16.09 -20.40
C ARG A 182 -4.82 -15.98 -21.57
N VAL A 183 -6.01 -15.41 -21.34
CA VAL A 183 -7.02 -15.21 -22.37
C VAL A 183 -6.52 -14.27 -23.47
N ALA A 184 -5.83 -13.19 -23.12
CA ALA A 184 -5.23 -12.28 -24.10
C ALA A 184 -4.18 -12.99 -24.97
N HIS A 185 -3.31 -13.79 -24.35
CA HIS A 185 -2.30 -14.57 -25.06
C HIS A 185 -2.92 -15.61 -26.00
N GLU A 186 -3.96 -16.32 -25.55
CA GLU A 186 -4.70 -17.26 -26.40
C GLU A 186 -5.35 -16.58 -27.61
N LYS A 187 -5.99 -15.42 -27.40
CA LYS A 187 -6.58 -14.62 -28.50
C LYS A 187 -5.51 -14.21 -29.51
N GLU A 188 -4.36 -13.73 -29.04
CA GLU A 188 -3.24 -13.35 -29.90
C GLU A 188 -2.72 -14.56 -30.70
N GLN A 189 -2.56 -15.72 -30.06
CA GLN A 189 -2.18 -16.96 -30.75
C GLN A 189 -3.21 -17.40 -31.79
N ARG A 190 -4.52 -17.32 -31.48
CA ARG A 190 -5.59 -17.66 -32.42
C ARG A 190 -5.56 -16.74 -33.65
N VAL A 191 -5.36 -15.43 -33.45
CA VAL A 191 -5.21 -14.46 -34.54
C VAL A 191 -3.96 -14.75 -35.38
N LYS A 192 -2.81 -15.04 -34.75
CA LYS A 192 -1.59 -15.44 -35.47
C LYS A 192 -1.78 -16.72 -36.29
N ARG A 193 -2.46 -17.73 -35.73
CA ARG A 193 -2.80 -18.99 -36.44
C ARG A 193 -3.74 -18.74 -37.62
N ALA A 194 -4.76 -17.90 -37.45
CA ALA A 194 -5.69 -17.53 -38.52
C ALA A 194 -4.98 -16.78 -39.65
N LYS A 195 -4.14 -15.79 -39.35
CA LYS A 195 -3.32 -15.06 -40.33
C LYS A 195 -2.38 -16.00 -41.10
N ARG A 196 -1.71 -16.95 -40.41
CA ARG A 196 -0.86 -17.97 -41.06
C ARG A 196 -1.67 -18.86 -42.01
N LYS A 197 -2.84 -19.36 -41.60
CA LYS A 197 -3.72 -20.16 -42.48
C LYS A 197 -4.19 -19.37 -43.70
N ALA A 198 -4.60 -18.11 -43.52
CA ALA A 198 -5.01 -17.24 -44.63
C ALA A 198 -3.87 -16.96 -45.61
N SER A 199 -2.64 -16.73 -45.12
CA SER A 199 -1.46 -16.51 -45.98
C SER A 199 -1.07 -17.75 -46.80
N LYS A 200 -1.24 -18.96 -46.25
CA LYS A 200 -0.97 -20.22 -46.96
C LYS A 200 -2.01 -20.53 -48.04
N LYS A 201 -3.24 -20.03 -47.91
CA LYS A 201 -4.34 -20.24 -48.87
C LYS A 201 -4.29 -19.27 -50.06
N ARG A 202 -3.42 -18.25 -49.99
CA ARG A 202 -3.21 -17.21 -51.02
C ARG A 202 -1.97 -17.45 -51.90
N LYS A 203 -1.16 -18.45 -51.56
CA LYS A 203 -0.07 -18.99 -52.40
C LYS A 203 -0.58 -20.28 -53.03
#